data_AF-A0A7C7UB87-F1
#
_entry.id   AF-A0A7C7UB87-F1
#
_cell.length_a   1.000
_cell.length_b   1.000
_cell.length_c   1.000
_cell.angle_alpha   90.00
_cell.angle_beta   90.00
_cell.angle_gamma   90.00
#
_symmetry.space_group_name_H-M   'P 1'
#
loop_
_entity.id
_entity.type
_entity.pdbx_description
1 polymer ?
#
loop_
_entity_poly.entity_id
_entity_poly.type
_entity_poly.pdbx_seq_one_letter_code
_entity_poly.pdbx_strand_id
1 'polypeptide(L)'
;MFEAMLNEEQCALRDEVREFVRSVPRQLILDMDADRVRYPRDFVREAGRRNLLGLRFSPEYGGRGLRWEDEIVAIEEVGVRASLDRRKT
;
A
#
# COMPACT_ATOMS: atom_id res chain seq x y z
N MET A 1 13.02 -2.88 4.14
CA MET A 1 13.68 -2.73 2.82
C MET A 1 14.95 -1.89 2.93
N PHE A 2 16.06 -2.33 2.31
CA PHE A 2 17.31 -1.56 2.26
C PHE A 2 17.26 -0.57 1.09
N GLU A 3 17.47 0.72 1.36
CA GLU A 3 17.37 1.79 0.36
C GLU A 3 18.41 1.66 -0.76
N ALA A 4 19.58 1.11 -0.46
CA ALA A 4 20.63 0.84 -1.45
C ALA A 4 20.26 -0.20 -2.52
N MET A 5 19.13 -0.91 -2.37
CA MET A 5 18.66 -1.92 -3.33
C MET A 5 17.62 -1.39 -4.32
N LEU A 6 17.18 -0.14 -4.18
CA LEU A 6 16.12 0.44 -5.01
C LEU A 6 16.70 1.36 -6.08
N ASN A 7 16.10 1.32 -7.27
CA ASN A 7 16.31 2.36 -8.27
C ASN A 7 15.43 3.61 -7.96
N GLU A 8 15.63 4.69 -8.72
CA GLU A 8 14.91 5.96 -8.50
C GLU A 8 13.39 5.81 -8.65
N GLU A 9 12.92 5.03 -9.63
CA GLU A 9 11.49 4.80 -9.88
C GLU A 9 10.85 4.02 -8.71
N GLN A 10 11.57 3.04 -8.17
CA GLN A 10 11.15 2.27 -7.00
C GLN A 10 11.16 3.10 -5.73
N CYS A 11 12.11 4.02 -5.56
CA CYS A 11 12.10 4.99 -4.48
C CYS A 11 10.88 5.91 -4.56
N ALA A 12 10.55 6.39 -5.76
CA ALA A 12 9.34 7.20 -5.97
C ALA A 12 8.06 6.41 -5.66
N LEU A 13 7.95 5.16 -6.14
CA LEU A 13 6.83 4.27 -5.85
C LEU A 13 6.69 4.01 -4.34
N ARG A 14 7.80 3.73 -3.65
CA ARG A 14 7.83 3.54 -2.20
C ARG A 14 7.28 4.76 -1.47
N ASP A 15 7.72 5.96 -1.85
CA ASP A 15 7.32 7.19 -1.18
C ASP A 15 5.84 7.52 -1.45
N GLU A 16 5.36 7.25 -2.67
CA GLU A 16 3.93 7.31 -3.04
C GLU A 16 3.08 6.37 -2.16
N VAL A 17 3.50 5.11 -2.02
CA VAL A 17 2.79 4.12 -1.21
C VAL A 17 2.84 4.49 0.29
N ARG A 18 3.97 5.00 0.78
CA ARG A 18 4.09 5.51 2.17
C ARG A 18 3.12 6.65 2.43
N GLU A 19 2.98 7.58 1.50
CA GLU A 19 2.02 8.68 1.63
C GLU A 19 0.59 8.15 1.68
N PHE A 20 0.23 7.24 0.78
CA PHE A 20 -1.08 6.58 0.80
C PHE A 20 -1.35 5.90 2.14
N VAL A 21 -0.42 5.07 2.61
CA VAL A 21 -0.57 4.32 3.85
C VAL A 21 -0.61 5.23 5.10
N ARG A 22 0.08 6.38 5.07
CA ARG A 22 -0.01 7.40 6.13
C ARG A 22 -1.38 8.07 6.17
N SER A 23 -2.05 8.22 5.03
CA SER A 23 -3.38 8.83 4.94
C SER A 23 -4.50 7.95 5.54
N VAL A 24 -4.22 6.66 5.75
CA VAL A 24 -5.19 5.71 6.31
C VAL A 24 -5.38 5.96 7.81
N PRO A 25 -6.63 6.15 8.29
CA PRO A 25 -6.91 6.33 9.71
C PRO A 25 -6.53 5.07 10.50
N ARG A 26 -5.78 5.24 11.60
CA ARG A 26 -5.47 4.16 12.55
C ARG A 26 -6.71 3.42 13.03
N GLN A 27 -7.82 4.16 13.24
CA GLN A 27 -9.08 3.58 13.70
C GLN A 27 -9.61 2.49 12.75
N LEU A 28 -9.38 2.62 11.44
CA LEU A 28 -9.81 1.60 10.48
C LEU A 28 -9.13 0.24 10.75
N ILE A 29 -7.84 0.25 11.07
CA ILE A 29 -7.07 -0.96 11.39
C ILE A 29 -7.59 -1.58 12.69
N LEU A 30 -7.85 -0.77 13.71
CA LEU A 30 -8.40 -1.23 14.98
C LEU A 30 -9.81 -1.82 14.83
N ASP A 31 -10.66 -1.17 14.02
CA ASP A 31 -12.02 -1.66 13.76
C ASP A 31 -12.02 -2.93 12.91
N MET A 32 -11.02 -3.11 12.05
CA MET A 32 -10.79 -4.38 11.33
C MET A 32 -10.33 -5.49 12.29
N ASP A 33 -9.36 -5.22 13.17
CA ASP A 33 -8.88 -6.18 14.18
C ASP A 33 -10.00 -6.54 15.18
N ALA A 34 -10.95 -5.63 15.45
CA ALA A 34 -12.10 -5.84 16.32
C ALA A 34 -13.34 -6.41 15.59
N ASP A 35 -13.20 -6.87 14.35
CA ASP A 35 -14.27 -7.41 13.49
C ASP A 35 -15.48 -6.47 13.26
N ARG A 36 -15.34 -5.17 13.56
CA ARG A 36 -16.36 -4.14 13.29
C ARG A 36 -16.41 -3.78 11.82
N VAL A 37 -15.25 -3.81 11.15
CA VAL A 37 -15.10 -3.58 9.71
C VAL A 37 -14.60 -4.86 9.07
N ARG A 38 -15.49 -5.57 8.36
CA ARG A 38 -15.15 -6.82 7.67
C ARG A 38 -14.43 -6.61 6.34
N TYR A 39 -14.67 -5.48 5.68
CA TYR A 39 -14.01 -5.15 4.41
C TYR A 39 -13.85 -3.63 4.27
N PRO A 40 -12.60 -3.12 4.14
CA PRO A 40 -12.33 -1.69 4.14
C PRO A 40 -12.58 -1.07 2.74
N ARG A 41 -13.86 -0.87 2.38
CA ARG A 41 -14.27 -0.38 1.04
C ARG A 41 -13.60 0.92 0.64
N ASP A 42 -13.52 1.88 1.56
CA ASP A 42 -12.99 3.21 1.26
C ASP A 42 -11.48 3.19 1.06
N PHE A 43 -10.76 2.35 1.81
CA PHE A 43 -9.33 2.10 1.60
C PHE A 43 -9.08 1.54 0.20
N VAL A 44 -9.83 0.51 -0.21
CA VAL A 44 -9.68 -0.11 -1.54
C VAL A 44 -10.05 0.88 -2.65
N ARG A 45 -11.10 1.67 -2.46
CA ARG A 45 -11.51 2.71 -3.42
C ARG A 45 -10.42 3.77 -3.58
N GLU A 46 -9.82 4.23 -2.48
CA GLU A 46 -8.74 5.21 -2.53
C GLU A 46 -7.45 4.64 -3.15
N ALA A 47 -7.10 3.38 -2.83
CA ALA A 47 -5.99 2.68 -3.48
C ALA A 47 -6.20 2.59 -5.00
N GLY A 48 -7.42 2.28 -5.44
CA GLY A 48 -7.79 2.26 -6.85
C GLY A 48 -7.69 3.64 -7.50
N ARG A 49 -8.17 4.70 -6.82
CA ARG A 49 -8.08 6.09 -7.30
C ARG A 49 -6.64 6.55 -7.51
N ARG A 50 -5.71 6.07 -6.67
CA ARG A 50 -4.27 6.35 -6.78
C ARG A 50 -3.54 5.44 -7.77
N ASN A 51 -4.24 4.51 -8.43
CA ASN A 51 -3.62 3.50 -9.29
C ASN A 51 -2.53 2.69 -8.56
N LEU A 52 -2.80 2.34 -7.29
CA LEU A 52 -1.94 1.48 -6.47
C LEU A 52 -2.43 0.03 -6.44
N LEU A 53 -3.55 -0.27 -7.10
CA LEU A 53 -4.07 -1.63 -7.27
C LEU A 53 -3.67 -2.16 -8.64
N GLY A 54 -3.20 -3.41 -8.69
CA GLY A 54 -2.90 -4.04 -9.97
C GLY A 54 -1.68 -3.44 -10.69
N LEU A 55 -0.65 -3.06 -9.93
CA LEU A 55 0.57 -2.41 -10.43
C LEU A 55 1.18 -3.12 -11.66
N ARG A 56 1.11 -4.46 -11.69
CA ARG A 56 1.66 -5.29 -12.77
C ARG A 56 0.80 -5.37 -14.02
N PHE A 57 -0.48 -5.05 -13.95
CA PHE A 57 -1.35 -5.15 -15.13
C PHE A 57 -1.00 -4.07 -16.14
N SER A 58 -1.13 -4.40 -17.43
CA SER A 58 -0.91 -3.46 -18.53
C SER A 58 -1.78 -2.21 -18.36
N PRO A 59 -1.30 -1.02 -18.76
CA PRO A 59 -2.10 0.21 -18.77
C PRO A 59 -3.42 0.09 -19.55
N GLU A 60 -3.49 -0.78 -20.55
CA GLU A 60 -4.73 -1.03 -21.31
C GLU A 60 -5.89 -1.57 -20.45
N TYR A 61 -5.55 -2.22 -19.32
CA TYR A 61 -6.50 -2.74 -18.34
C TYR A 61 -6.59 -1.85 -17.09
N GLY A 62 -6.00 -0.65 -17.13
CA GLY A 62 -5.99 0.31 -16.02
C GLY A 62 -4.92 0.06 -14.95
N GLY A 63 -3.93 -0.80 -15.21
CA GLY A 63 -2.75 -0.98 -14.34
C GLY A 63 -1.61 -0.01 -14.66
N ARG A 64 -0.41 -0.30 -14.16
CA ARG A 64 0.81 0.52 -14.37
C ARG A 64 1.90 -0.17 -15.20
N GLY A 65 1.71 -1.43 -15.58
CA GLY A 65 2.69 -2.21 -16.35
C GLY A 65 4.02 -2.44 -15.61
N LEU A 66 4.00 -2.35 -14.29
CA LEU A 66 5.19 -2.50 -13.45
C LEU A 66 5.63 -3.97 -13.32
N ARG A 67 6.85 -4.16 -12.84
CA ARG A 67 7.46 -5.48 -12.70
C ARG A 67 7.18 -6.05 -11.31
N TRP A 68 7.59 -7.29 -11.10
CA TRP A 68 7.30 -8.01 -9.86
C TRP A 68 8.03 -7.42 -8.66
N GLU A 69 9.28 -6.98 -8.87
CA GLU A 69 10.08 -6.26 -7.89
C GLU A 69 9.42 -4.96 -7.41
N ASP A 70 8.72 -4.24 -8.28
CA ASP A 70 8.03 -2.99 -7.93
C ASP A 70 6.80 -3.27 -7.06
N GLU A 71 6.10 -4.38 -7.31
CA GLU A 71 4.98 -4.81 -6.48
C GLU A 71 5.45 -5.20 -5.06
N ILE A 72 6.63 -5.80 -4.93
CA ILE A 72 7.22 -6.11 -3.61
C ILE A 72 7.44 -4.81 -2.81
N VAL A 73 7.97 -3.76 -3.44
CA VAL A 73 8.18 -2.46 -2.80
C VAL A 73 6.86 -1.92 -2.23
N ALA A 74 5.78 -1.98 -3.01
CA ALA A 74 4.48 -1.50 -2.57
C ALA A 74 3.88 -2.35 -1.43
N ILE A 75 3.95 -3.68 -1.52
CA ILE A 75 3.38 -4.58 -0.51
C ILE A 75 4.07 -4.44 0.84
N GLU A 76 5.41 -4.32 0.85
CA GLU A 76 6.20 -4.14 2.07
C GLU A 76 5.73 -2.90 2.86
N GLU A 77 5.56 -1.76 2.17
CA GLU A 77 5.16 -0.50 2.82
C GLU A 77 3.73 -0.56 3.39
N VAL A 78 2.82 -1.28 2.73
CA VAL A 78 1.46 -1.54 3.27
C VAL A 78 1.53 -2.43 4.52
N GLY A 79 2.36 -3.48 4.51
CA GLY A 79 2.50 -4.42 5.63
C GLY A 79 3.16 -3.83 6.87
N VAL A 80 4.14 -2.93 6.70
CA VAL A 80 4.85 -2.26 7.81
C VAL A 80 3.89 -1.43 8.67
N ARG A 81 2.93 -0.73 8.07
CA ARG A 81 1.96 0.08 8.84
C ARG A 81 1.03 -0.78 9.69
N ALA A 82 0.51 -1.86 9.10
CA ALA A 82 -0.36 -2.79 9.83
C ALA A 82 0.34 -3.41 11.05
N SER A 83 1.65 -3.68 10.95
CA SER A 83 2.42 -4.25 12.06
C SER A 83 2.89 -3.23 13.11
N LEU A 84 3.10 -1.96 12.73
CA LEU A 84 3.46 -0.89 13.67
C LEU A 84 2.30 -0.48 14.58
N ASP A 85 1.06 -0.49 14.09
CA ASP A 85 -0.09 -0.10 14.92
C ASP A 85 -0.41 -1.12 16.03
N ARG A 86 -0.02 -2.39 15.85
CA ARG A 86 -0.14 -3.45 16.86
C ARG A 86 0.88 -3.36 18.00
N ARG A 87 1.97 -2.60 17.83
CA ARG A 87 3.06 -2.48 18.83
C ARG A 87 2.92 -1.28 19.77
N LYS A 88 1.88 -0.45 19.60
CA LYS A 88 1.62 0.73 20.45
C LYS A 88 0.43 0.52 21.41
N THR A 89 0.31 -0.69 21.96
CA THR A 89 -0.54 -1.02 23.11
C THR A 89 0.29 -1.08 24.37
#